data_AF-A0A9X8VK66-F1
#
_entry.id   AF-A0A9X8VK66-F1
#
_cell.length_a   1.000
_cell.length_b   1.000
_cell.length_c   1.000
_cell.angle_alpha   90.00
_cell.angle_beta   90.00
_cell.angle_gamma   90.00
#
_symmetry.space_group_name_H-M   'P 1'
#
loop_
_entity.id
_entity.type
_entity.pdbx_description
1 polymer ?
#
loop_
_entity_poly.entity_id
_entity_poly.type
_entity_poly.pdbx_seq_one_letter_code
_entity_poly.pdbx_strand_id
1 'polypeptide(L)' 'QRLVCSRPTEHGRVTLSDMKLILTEDHQRHETTLHSEEERRAALWQHFAIDLDR' A
#
# COMPACT_ATOMS: atom_id res chain seq x y z
N GLN A 1 -17.65 -4.23 -1.47
CA GLN A 1 -16.69 -3.44 -2.27
C GLN A 1 -15.36 -3.48 -1.53
N ARG A 2 -14.24 -3.89 -2.15
CA ARG A 2 -12.91 -3.89 -1.47
C ARG A 2 -12.17 -2.61 -1.83
N LEU A 3 -11.62 -1.93 -0.84
CA LEU A 3 -10.80 -0.73 -1.05
C LEU A 3 -9.41 -1.17 -1.50
N VAL A 4 -9.03 -0.77 -2.72
CA VAL A 4 -7.72 -1.02 -3.30
C VAL A 4 -7.14 0.30 -3.77
N CYS A 5 -5.93 0.62 -3.31
CA CYS A 5 -5.13 1.72 -3.79
C CYS A 5 -3.93 1.14 -4.53
N SER A 6 -3.74 1.50 -5.80
CA SER A 6 -2.59 1.05 -6.57
C SER A 6 -1.95 2.23 -7.29
N ARG A 7 -0.62 2.36 -7.18
CA ARG A 7 0.15 3.43 -7.78
C ARG A 7 1.37 2.85 -8.48
N PRO A 8 1.62 3.19 -9.76
CA PRO A 8 2.89 2.88 -10.41
C PRO A 8 4.01 3.71 -9.76
N THR A 9 5.15 3.08 -9.53
CA THR A 9 6.40 3.74 -9.10
C THR A 9 7.43 3.66 -10.22
N GLU A 10 8.54 4.38 -10.09
CA GLU A 10 9.62 4.37 -11.08
C GLU A 10 10.18 2.96 -11.35
N HIS A 11 10.25 2.13 -10.32
CA HIS A 11 10.81 0.78 -10.38
C HIS A 11 9.76 -0.34 -10.37
N GLY A 12 8.47 0.00 -10.36
CA GLY A 12 7.40 -0.98 -10.44
C GLY A 12 6.05 -0.46 -9.96
N ARG A 13 5.51 -1.04 -8.89
CA ARG A 13 4.14 -0.78 -8.43
C ARG A 13 3.97 -1.01 -6.95
N VAL A 14 3.28 -0.08 -6.30
CA VAL A 14 2.79 -0.23 -4.93
C VAL A 14 1.29 -0.44 -4.98
N THR A 15 0.82 -1.50 -4.33
CA THR A 15 -0.61 -1.82 -4.21
C THR A 15 -0.94 -2.07 -2.75
N LEU A 16 -1.88 -1.30 -2.20
CA LEU A 16 -2.46 -1.54 -0.91
C LEU A 16 -3.90 -2.04 -1.11
N SER A 17 -4.19 -3.20 -0.57
CA SER A 17 -5.52 -3.81 -0.61
C SER A 17 -5.90 -4.22 0.79
N ASP A 18 -6.93 -3.60 1.35
CA ASP A 18 -7.40 -3.89 2.70
C ASP A 18 -6.25 -3.82 3.73
N MET A 19 -5.91 -4.93 4.40
CA MET A 19 -4.79 -5.03 5.35
C MET A 19 -3.53 -5.65 4.73
N LYS A 20 -3.32 -5.51 3.42
CA LYS A 20 -2.16 -6.05 2.73
C LYS A 20 -1.50 -5.00 1.85
N LEU A 21 -0.22 -4.74 2.11
CA LEU A 21 0.65 -3.95 1.26
C LEU A 21 1.43 -4.89 0.34
N ILE A 22 1.45 -4.57 -0.95
CA ILE A 22 2.11 -5.34 -1.99
C ILE A 22 3.03 -4.38 -2.73
N LEU A 23 4.33 -4.60 -2.61
CA LEU A 23 5.37 -3.88 -3.34
C LEU A 23 5.84 -4.80 -4.47
N THR A 24 5.85 -4.29 -5.69
CA THR A 24 6.40 -4.99 -6.84
C THR A 24 7.51 -4.14 -7.41
N GLU A 25 8.76 -4.60 -7.26
CA GLU A 25 9.97 -3.92 -7.73
C GLU A 25 10.94 -4.98 -8.25
N ASP A 26 11.70 -4.67 -9.31
CA ASP A 26 12.71 -5.59 -9.88
C ASP A 26 12.20 -7.03 -10.17
N HIS A 27 10.97 -7.14 -10.66
CA HIS A 27 10.27 -8.42 -10.91
C HIS A 27 10.01 -9.28 -9.66
N GLN A 28 10.28 -8.75 -8.48
CA GLN A 28 9.96 -9.38 -7.21
C GLN A 28 8.70 -8.76 -6.62
N ARG A 29 7.91 -9.61 -5.95
CA ARG A 29 6.68 -9.21 -5.28
C ARG A 29 6.85 -9.45 -3.78
N HIS A 30 6.87 -8.35 -3.03
CA HIS A 30 6.90 -8.37 -1.57
C HIS A 30 5.49 -8.09 -1.05
N GLU A 31 4.95 -9.06 -0.31
CA GLU A 31 3.66 -8.91 0.36
C GLU A 31 3.89 -8.75 1.86
N THR A 32 3.39 -7.64 2.40
CA THR A 32 3.41 -7.33 3.82
C THR A 32 1.98 -7.31 4.32
N THR A 33 1.67 -8.16 5.28
CA THR A 33 0.40 -8.10 6.02
C THR A 33 0.50 -7.00 7.06
N LEU A 34 -0.48 -6.10 7.05
CA LEU A 34 -0.62 -5.06 8.04
C LEU A 34 -1.55 -5.59 9.14
N HIS A 35 -1.17 -5.37 10.39
CA HIS A 35 -1.86 -5.93 11.55
C HIS A 35 -2.76 -4.92 12.26
N SER A 36 -2.68 -3.63 11.90
CA SER A 36 -3.51 -2.58 12.48
C SER A 36 -3.95 -1.53 11.46
N GLU A 37 -5.02 -0.80 11.79
CA GLU A 37 -5.45 0.34 10.97
C GLU A 37 -4.42 1.46 10.95
N GLU A 38 -3.64 1.62 12.03
CA GLU A 38 -2.55 2.58 12.11
C GLU A 38 -1.44 2.24 11.12
N GLU A 39 -1.06 0.97 11.01
CA GLU A 39 -0.12 0.50 9.98
C GLU A 39 -0.68 0.73 8.57
N ARG A 40 -1.98 0.51 8.36
CA ARG A 40 -2.66 0.82 7.09
C ARG A 40 -2.60 2.31 6.76
N ARG A 41 -2.85 3.17 7.74
CA ARG A 41 -2.82 4.63 7.58
C ARG A 41 -1.41 5.12 7.30
N ALA A 42 -0.42 4.61 8.03
CA ALA A 42 0.99 4.90 7.78
C ALA A 42 1.40 4.50 6.36
N ALA A 43 1.01 3.30 5.90
CA ALA A 43 1.30 2.84 4.54
C ALA A 43 0.59 3.70 3.47
N LEU A 44 -0.67 4.11 3.70
CA LEU A 44 -1.39 5.03 2.82
C LEU A 44 -0.69 6.38 2.70
N TRP A 45 -0.29 6.95 3.83
CA TRP A 45 0.39 8.23 3.85
C TRP A 45 1.77 8.14 3.21
N GLN A 46 2.58 7.14 3.58
CA GLN A 46 3.93 6.96 3.05
C GLN A 46 3.95 6.66 1.54
N HIS A 47 3.07 5.78 1.07
CA HIS A 47 3.11 5.32 -0.32
C HIS A 47 2.16 6.03 -1.26
N PHE A 48 1.12 6.70 -0.76
CA PHE A 48 0.11 7.35 -1.60
C PHE A 48 -0.13 8.82 -1.22
N ALA A 49 0.51 9.34 -0.17
CA ALA A 49 0.24 10.66 0.40
C ALA A 49 -1.25 10.86 0.74
N ILE A 50 -1.96 9.77 1.07
CA ILE A 50 -3.37 9.78 1.47
C ILE A 50 -3.42 9.84 2.99
N ASP A 51 -4.06 10.87 3.51
CA ASP A 51 -4.44 10.98 4.91
C ASP A 51 -5.93 10.61 5.06
N LEU A 52 -6.23 9.70 5.99
CA LEU A 52 -7.60 9.23 6.25
C LEU A 52 -8.27 10.00 7.40
N ASP A 53 -7.55 10.84 8.14
CA ASP A 53 -8.09 11.62 9.26
C ASP A 53 -8.71 12.96 8.85
N ARG A 54 -8.97 13.18 7.55
CA ARG A 54 -9.46 14.44 7.00
C ARG A 54 -10.77 14.35 6.24
#